data_AF-A0A962AXV4-F1
#
_entry.id   AF-A0A962AXV4-F1
#
_cell.length_a   1.000
_cell.length_b   1.000
_cell.length_c   1.000
_cell.angle_alpha   90.00
_cell.angle_beta   90.00
_cell.angle_gamma   90.00
#
_symmetry.space_group_name_H-M   'P 1'
#
loop_
_entity.id
_entity.type
_entity.pdbx_description
1 polymer ?
#
loop_
_entity_poly.entity_id
_entity_poly.type
_entity_poly.pdbx_seq_one_letter_code
_entity_poly.pdbx_strand_id
1 'polypeptide(L)' 'MVFKIGETTIDRVEEAHGPAFPPSMLLPDWDPKILEEHGDWLLPRHYHARTDRFITSLHSWVIRTKHHTILVDTCAGNH' A
#
# COMPACT_ATOMS: atom_id res chain seq x y z
N MET A 1 -5.87 -12.64 -1.67
CA MET A 1 -6.02 -13.06 -3.08
C MET A 1 -4.69 -13.64 -3.52
N VAL A 2 -4.68 -14.84 -4.08
CA VAL A 2 -3.45 -15.49 -4.56
C VAL A 2 -3.28 -15.13 -6.04
N PHE A 3 -2.18 -14.49 -6.39
CA PHE A 3 -1.81 -14.25 -7.78
C PHE A 3 -0.93 -15.41 -8.27
N LYS A 4 -1.04 -15.81 -9.54
CA LYS A 4 -0.25 -16.91 -10.10
C LYS A 4 0.53 -16.44 -11.34
N ILE A 5 1.81 -16.79 -11.40
CA ILE A 5 2.65 -16.63 -12.59
C ILE A 5 3.28 -17.99 -12.90
N GLY A 6 2.83 -18.65 -13.97
CA GLY A 6 3.23 -20.03 -14.25
C GLY A 6 2.82 -20.98 -13.12
N GLU A 7 3.78 -21.69 -12.53
CA GLU A 7 3.58 -22.55 -11.35
C GLU A 7 3.90 -21.86 -10.02
N THR A 8 4.25 -20.58 -10.04
CA THR A 8 4.55 -19.79 -8.85
C THR A 8 3.29 -19.12 -8.33
N THR A 9 3.01 -19.24 -7.03
CA THR A 9 1.97 -18.46 -6.36
C THR A 9 2.58 -17.30 -5.60
N ILE A 10 1.86 -16.19 -5.57
CA ILE A 10 2.25 -14.94 -4.93
C ILE A 10 1.09 -14.50 -4.05
N ASP A 11 1.32 -14.48 -2.75
CA ASP A 11 0.34 -14.07 -1.75
C ASP A 11 0.75 -12.74 -1.15
N ARG A 12 -0.19 -11.80 -1.11
CA ARG A 12 -0.06 -10.58 -0.30
C ARG A 12 -0.43 -10.89 1.14
N VAL A 13 0.47 -10.61 2.07
CA VAL A 13 0.23 -10.69 3.51
C VAL A 13 0.17 -9.27 4.05
N GLU A 14 -1.05 -8.79 4.34
CA GLU A 14 -1.27 -7.43 4.81
C GLU A 14 -0.96 -7.31 6.31
N GLU A 15 -0.15 -6.31 6.67
CA GLU A 15 0.06 -5.89 8.06
C GLU A 15 -0.90 -4.75 8.41
N ALA A 16 -1.00 -3.75 7.53
CA ALA A 16 -1.91 -2.63 7.70
C ALA A 16 -2.40 -2.05 6.36
N HIS A 17 -3.62 -1.55 6.36
CA HIS A 17 -4.18 -0.80 5.24
C HIS A 17 -5.16 0.26 5.74
N GLY A 18 -4.90 1.53 5.41
CA GLY A 18 -5.73 2.64 5.88
C GLY A 18 -5.01 3.99 5.87
N PRO A 19 -5.66 5.04 6.39
CA PRO A 19 -5.06 6.37 6.50
C PRO A 19 -3.82 6.33 7.40
N ALA A 20 -2.64 6.61 6.85
CA ALA A 20 -1.38 6.47 7.60
C ALA A 20 -0.64 7.79 7.74
N PHE A 21 -0.23 8.43 6.64
CA PHE A 21 0.64 9.60 6.69
C PHE A 21 -0.06 10.84 6.13
N PRO A 22 0.14 12.02 6.74
CA PRO A 22 -0.27 13.27 6.12
C PRO A 22 0.63 13.52 4.88
N PRO A 23 0.12 14.17 3.83
CA PRO A 23 0.91 14.38 2.61
C PRO A 23 2.22 15.13 2.83
N SER A 24 2.22 16.13 3.70
CA SER A 24 3.41 16.94 4.04
C SER A 24 4.56 16.14 4.65
N MET A 25 4.29 14.94 5.19
CA MET A 25 5.34 14.04 5.69
C MET A 25 6.03 13.26 4.56
N LEU A 26 5.32 12.96 3.48
CA LEU A 26 5.82 12.12 2.38
C LEU A 26 6.30 12.93 1.18
N LEU A 27 5.63 14.05 0.91
CA LEU A 27 5.79 14.87 -0.28
C LEU A 27 6.06 16.32 0.14
N PRO A 28 7.32 16.78 0.13
CA PRO A 28 7.69 18.13 0.55
C PRO A 28 6.95 19.24 -0.22
N ASP A 29 6.64 19.00 -1.50
CA ASP A 29 5.97 19.95 -2.40
C ASP A 29 4.45 19.69 -2.52
N TRP A 30 3.84 19.06 -1.51
CA TRP A 30 2.41 18.76 -1.55
C TRP A 30 1.56 20.04 -1.70
N ASP A 31 0.72 20.06 -2.75
CA ASP A 31 -0.33 21.05 -2.96
C ASP A 31 -1.71 20.36 -2.89
N PRO A 32 -2.58 20.73 -1.93
CA PRO A 32 -3.95 20.20 -1.84
C PRO A 32 -4.77 20.37 -3.13
N LYS A 33 -4.43 21.31 -4.02
CA LYS A 33 -5.11 21.47 -5.31
C LYS A 33 -5.01 20.24 -6.22
N ILE A 34 -4.02 19.37 -6.01
CA ILE A 34 -3.93 18.08 -6.70
C ILE A 34 -5.19 17.23 -6.48
N LEU A 35 -5.84 17.37 -5.31
CA LEU A 35 -7.09 16.66 -5.03
C LEU A 35 -8.26 17.18 -5.85
N GLU A 36 -8.23 18.44 -6.29
CA GLU A 36 -9.23 18.99 -7.20
C GLU A 36 -9.05 18.40 -8.61
N GLU A 37 -7.80 18.28 -9.07
CA GLU A 37 -7.47 17.78 -10.41
C GLU A 37 -7.59 16.25 -10.54
N HIS A 38 -7.30 15.51 -9.48
CA HIS A 38 -7.15 14.03 -9.51
C HIS A 38 -8.04 13.31 -8.48
N GLY A 39 -9.01 14.02 -7.91
CA GLY A 39 -9.88 13.50 -6.86
C GLY A 39 -10.72 12.30 -7.28
N ASP A 40 -11.01 12.13 -8.56
CA ASP A 40 -11.85 11.05 -9.11
C ASP A 40 -11.25 9.65 -8.89
N TRP A 41 -9.92 9.52 -8.93
CA TRP A 41 -9.24 8.26 -8.63
C TRP A 41 -8.60 8.25 -7.24
N LEU A 42 -8.22 9.40 -6.68
CA LEU A 42 -7.62 9.50 -5.35
C LEU A 42 -8.65 9.29 -4.23
N LEU A 43 -9.85 9.86 -4.34
CA LEU A 43 -10.86 9.82 -3.29
C LEU A 43 -11.88 8.70 -3.55
N PRO A 44 -12.28 7.93 -2.51
CA PRO A 44 -11.70 7.83 -1.17
C PRO A 44 -10.62 6.75 -1.08
N ARG A 45 -10.12 6.22 -2.21
CA ARG A 45 -9.33 4.97 -2.26
C ARG A 45 -7.86 5.13 -1.86
N HIS A 46 -7.27 6.27 -2.18
CA HIS A 46 -5.85 6.55 -1.97
C HIS A 46 -5.61 7.76 -1.07
N TYR A 47 -6.65 8.55 -0.81
CA TYR A 47 -6.60 9.68 0.12
C TYR A 47 -7.90 9.78 0.93
N HIS A 48 -7.76 10.03 2.23
CA HIS A 48 -8.86 10.14 3.18
C HIS A 48 -9.03 11.59 3.62
N ALA A 49 -9.90 12.31 2.92
CA ALA A 49 -10.10 13.75 3.09
C ALA A 49 -10.47 14.16 4.52
N ARG A 50 -11.24 13.34 5.25
CA ARG A 50 -11.67 13.66 6.61
C ARG A 50 -10.51 13.77 7.60
N THR A 51 -9.42 13.05 7.38
CA THR A 51 -8.25 13.05 8.28
C THR A 51 -7.00 13.63 7.65
N ASP A 52 -7.09 14.17 6.43
CA ASP A 52 -5.95 14.66 5.64
C ASP A 52 -4.77 13.68 5.61
N ARG A 53 -5.04 12.45 5.14
CA ARG A 53 -4.02 11.37 5.09
C ARG A 53 -4.12 10.56 3.82
N PHE A 54 -2.98 10.14 3.30
CA PHE A 54 -2.94 9.10 2.29
C PHE A 54 -3.38 7.76 2.90
N ILE A 55 -4.15 7.01 2.12
CA ILE A 55 -4.43 5.61 2.40
C ILE A 55 -3.24 4.83 1.88
N THR A 56 -2.50 4.20 2.78
CA THR A 56 -1.34 3.39 2.45
C THR A 56 -1.62 1.93 2.74
N SER A 57 -0.82 1.07 2.12
CA SER A 57 -0.77 -0.33 2.47
C SER A 57 0.64 -0.73 2.85
N LEU A 58 0.76 -1.36 4.01
CA LEU A 58 1.95 -2.06 4.46
C LEU A 58 1.68 -3.56 4.39
N HIS A 59 2.48 -4.28 3.62
CA HIS A 59 2.31 -5.70 3.38
C HIS A 59 3.62 -6.35 2.92
N SER A 60 3.74 -7.64 3.18
CA SER A 60 4.78 -8.49 2.63
C SER A 60 4.24 -9.34 1.50
N TRP A 61 5.15 -9.92 0.71
CA TRP A 61 4.81 -10.91 -0.30
C TRP A 61 5.40 -12.27 0.04
N VAL A 62 4.56 -13.31 0.00
CA VAL A 62 5.02 -14.69 0.09
C VAL A 62 4.97 -15.31 -1.29
N ILE A 63 6.14 -15.60 -1.85
CA ILE A 63 6.30 -16.20 -3.17
C ILE A 63 6.63 -17.68 -2.98
N ARG A 64 5.76 -18.55 -3.50
CA ARG A 64 5.97 -20.00 -3.46
C ARG A 64 6.23 -20.51 -4.87
N THR A 65 7.43 -21.02 -5.07
CA THR A 65 7.84 -21.75 -6.27
C THR A 65 7.81 -23.25 -5.99
N LYS A 66 8.17 -24.09 -6.97
CA LYS A 66 8.35 -25.52 -6.76
C LYS A 66 9.36 -25.87 -5.66
N HIS A 67 10.36 -25.01 -5.42
CA HIS A 67 11.52 -25.32 -4.59
C HIS A 67 11.67 -24.43 -3.36
N HIS A 68 11.08 -23.23 -3.39
CA HIS A 68 11.33 -22.21 -2.38
C HIS A 68 10.03 -21.57 -1.91
N THR A 69 10.01 -21.23 -0.62
CA THR A 69 9.09 -20.24 -0.05
C THR A 69 9.91 -19.02 0.30
N ILE A 70 9.63 -17.90 -0.35
CA ILE A 70 10.39 -16.66 -0.24
C ILE A 70 9.48 -15.60 0.39
N LEU A 71 9.95 -14.94 1.43
CA LEU A 71 9.33 -13.76 2.01
C LEU A 71 10.05 -12.52 1.47
N VAL A 72 9.30 -11.62 0.83
CA VAL A 72 9.81 -10.30 0.41
C VAL A 72 9.28 -9.27 1.38
N ASP A 73 10.22 -8.54 1.99
CA ASP A 73 10.03 -7.61 3.10
C ASP A 73 9.35 -8.23 4.34
N THR A 74 9.54 -7.61 5.51
CA THR A 74 8.98 -8.09 6.78
C THR A 74 8.12 -7.06 7.49
N CYS A 75 7.69 -6.01 6.77
CA CYS A 75 6.92 -4.89 7.30
C CYS A 75 7.58 -4.24 8.53
N ALA A 76 6.80 -3.58 9.40
CA ALA A 76 7.30 -2.84 10.56
C ALA A 76 7.27 -3.67 11.85
N GLY A 77 6.44 -4.72 11.92
CA GLY A 77 6.27 -5.52 13.13
C GLY A 77 5.50 -4.76 14.21
N ASN A 78 6.08 -4.63 15.40
CA ASN A 78 5.42 -4.00 16.56
C ASN A 78 5.69 -2.48 16.69
N HIS A 79 5.98 -1.80 15.58
CA HIS A 79 6.36 -0.37 15.55
C HIS A 79 5.36 0.48 14.78
#